data_AF-A0A817HJM4-F1
#
_entry.id   AF-A0A817HJM4-F1
#
_cell.length_a   1.000
_cell.length_b   1.000
_cell.length_c   1.000
_cell.angle_alpha   90.00
_cell.angle_beta   90.00
_cell.angle_gamma   90.00
#
_symmetry.space_group_name_H-M   'P 1'
#
loop_
_entity.id
_entity.type
_entity.pdbx_description
1 polymer ?
#
loop_
_entity_poly.entity_id
_entity_poly.type
_entity_poly.pdbx_seq_one_letter_code
_entity_poly.pdbx_strand_id
1 'polypeptide(L)'
;MTTLYLFNFILIFFFTIGLISSSSPTTQQRIYCIIKTFGENLATRASTIHQTWARRCDKHRFLTATNLTKWNNISLPILNLYDVGDNYLELSIKVFDALNLIIQQTQPYDFDWLFIADDDTYVIMEHLRQLLYHTTKPLAFGHLFSPKNVAPSHLSGGAGYAINTAALQRMLPNLQTSCAQWYVPGMEDVYVSRCLQYLNVSLNGAIHDYHHQFYPLEFLTMYKMDIPKWFSDYNTLKSYQGFDCCSSQSITFHYMTREWMNFIEWARYLHDSE
;
A
#
# COMPACT_ATOMS: atom_id res chain seq x y z
N MET A 1 52.33 -58.61 35.69
CA MET A 1 52.61 -57.18 35.97
C MET A 1 51.58 -56.38 35.20
N THR A 2 50.42 -56.05 35.79
CA THR A 2 50.14 -54.72 36.41
C THR A 2 50.57 -53.59 35.49
N THR A 3 49.71 -52.72 34.95
CA THR A 3 48.74 -51.86 35.68
C THR A 3 47.72 -51.18 34.73
N LEU A 4 46.57 -50.80 35.30
CA LEU A 4 45.50 -49.85 34.92
C LEU A 4 45.91 -48.66 33.99
N TYR A 5 45.04 -47.99 33.23
CA TYR A 5 44.02 -46.99 33.63
C TYR A 5 43.16 -46.62 32.38
N LEU A 6 41.83 -46.78 32.38
CA LEU A 6 40.73 -45.88 32.78
C LEU A 6 40.10 -45.02 31.64
N PHE A 7 38.79 -45.26 31.41
CA PHE A 7 37.67 -44.33 31.10
C PHE A 7 37.59 -43.57 29.76
N ASN A 8 36.54 -43.85 28.98
CA ASN A 8 35.29 -43.04 28.98
C ASN A 8 34.20 -43.67 28.08
N PHE A 9 33.03 -43.92 28.65
CA PHE A 9 31.79 -44.26 27.93
C PHE A 9 31.12 -42.94 27.50
N ILE A 10 30.94 -42.73 26.20
CA ILE A 10 30.01 -41.71 25.67
C ILE A 10 28.93 -42.45 24.90
N LEU A 11 27.73 -42.52 25.49
CA LEU A 11 26.50 -42.84 24.76
C LEU A 11 26.15 -41.65 23.86
N ILE A 12 26.20 -41.85 22.54
CA ILE A 12 25.63 -40.90 21.59
C ILE A 12 24.20 -41.37 21.27
N PHE A 13 23.22 -40.64 21.79
CA PHE A 13 21.83 -40.70 21.33
C PHE A 13 21.74 -40.11 19.92
N PHE A 14 21.49 -40.95 18.92
CA PHE A 14 21.07 -40.47 17.60
C PHE A 14 19.59 -40.09 17.66
N PHE A 15 19.30 -38.80 17.84
CA PHE A 15 17.97 -38.25 17.56
C PHE A 15 17.86 -37.99 16.06
N THR A 16 16.91 -38.67 15.44
CA THR A 16 16.40 -38.40 14.10
C THR A 16 15.86 -36.97 14.03
N ILE A 17 16.40 -36.15 13.13
CA ILE A 17 15.70 -34.98 12.62
C ILE A 17 15.55 -35.18 11.12
N GLY A 18 14.41 -35.74 10.73
CA GLY A 18 13.81 -35.39 9.46
C GLY A 18 13.26 -33.98 9.57
N LEU A 19 13.36 -33.22 8.48
CA LEU A 19 12.22 -32.54 7.85
C LEU A 19 12.71 -31.92 6.54
N ILE A 20 12.27 -32.53 5.45
CA ILE A 20 12.26 -31.95 4.11
C ILE A 20 11.35 -30.73 4.18
N SER A 21 11.91 -29.52 4.13
CA SER A 21 11.13 -28.32 3.84
C SER A 21 11.01 -28.19 2.33
N SER A 22 10.03 -28.84 1.73
CA SER A 22 9.55 -28.44 0.40
C SER A 22 8.73 -27.16 0.57
N SER A 23 9.38 -26.00 0.60
CA SER A 23 8.67 -24.74 0.41
C SER A 23 8.16 -24.75 -1.02
N SER A 24 6.85 -24.93 -1.20
CA SER A 24 6.17 -24.55 -2.44
C SER A 24 6.64 -23.14 -2.83
N PRO A 25 7.03 -22.88 -4.09
CA PRO A 25 7.44 -21.55 -4.49
C PRO A 25 6.28 -20.61 -4.17
N THR A 26 6.50 -19.67 -3.25
CA THR A 26 5.53 -18.61 -2.96
C THR A 26 5.34 -17.84 -4.26
N THR A 27 4.21 -18.06 -4.94
CA THR A 27 3.88 -17.31 -6.15
C THR A 27 3.85 -15.84 -5.78
N GLN A 28 4.81 -15.07 -6.31
CA GLN A 28 4.89 -13.64 -6.10
C GLN A 28 3.55 -13.00 -6.46
N GLN A 29 2.99 -12.22 -5.53
CA GLN A 29 1.69 -11.59 -5.73
C GLN A 29 1.78 -10.53 -6.84
N ARG A 30 0.83 -10.54 -7.77
CA ARG A 30 0.71 -9.54 -8.85
C ARG A 30 -0.01 -8.30 -8.33
N ILE A 31 0.64 -7.14 -8.43
CA ILE A 31 0.18 -5.87 -7.88
C ILE A 31 -0.17 -4.91 -9.02
N TYR A 32 -1.43 -4.50 -9.07
CA TYR A 32 -1.88 -3.42 -9.94
C TYR A 32 -1.96 -2.12 -9.14
N CYS A 33 -1.09 -1.17 -9.46
CA CYS A 33 -1.04 0.15 -8.83
C CYS A 33 -1.91 1.17 -9.57
N ILE A 34 -2.74 1.90 -8.85
CA ILE A 34 -3.52 3.05 -9.34
C ILE A 34 -3.07 4.28 -8.57
N ILE A 35 -2.53 5.25 -9.31
CA ILE A 35 -1.99 6.48 -8.73
C ILE A 35 -2.94 7.62 -9.03
N LYS A 36 -3.57 8.17 -8.00
CA LYS A 36 -4.50 9.30 -8.11
C LYS A 36 -3.69 10.57 -8.38
N THR A 37 -4.00 11.27 -9.46
CA THR A 37 -3.34 12.51 -9.89
C THR A 37 -4.34 13.45 -10.56
N PHE A 38 -3.93 14.68 -10.81
CA PHE A 38 -4.65 15.61 -11.67
C PHE A 38 -3.73 16.19 -12.74
N GLY A 39 -4.30 16.92 -13.70
CA GLY A 39 -3.62 17.43 -14.90
C GLY A 39 -2.27 18.07 -14.67
N GLU A 40 -2.22 19.08 -13.79
CA GLU A 40 -0.99 19.86 -13.53
C GLU A 40 0.15 19.02 -12.93
N ASN A 41 -0.18 17.87 -12.34
CA ASN A 41 0.79 16.95 -11.75
C ASN A 41 1.31 15.90 -12.75
N LEU A 42 0.73 15.80 -13.96
CA LEU A 42 1.10 14.79 -14.94
C LEU A 42 2.56 14.92 -15.38
N ALA A 43 2.99 16.14 -15.74
CA ALA A 43 4.37 16.39 -16.20
C ALA A 43 5.40 16.36 -15.07
N THR A 44 4.96 16.39 -13.81
CA THR A 44 5.82 16.58 -12.64
C THR A 44 5.81 15.34 -11.74
N ARG A 45 4.84 15.24 -10.84
CA ARG A 45 4.73 14.17 -9.84
C ARG A 45 4.48 12.81 -10.47
N ALA A 46 3.49 12.72 -11.36
CA ALA A 46 3.15 11.45 -12.01
C ALA A 46 4.31 10.91 -12.86
N SER A 47 4.98 11.80 -13.62
CA SER A 47 6.20 11.47 -14.37
C SER A 47 7.32 10.94 -13.45
N THR A 48 7.54 11.59 -12.30
CA THR A 48 8.55 11.14 -11.32
C THR A 48 8.20 9.76 -10.74
N ILE A 49 6.94 9.54 -10.36
CA ILE A 49 6.46 8.24 -9.89
C ILE A 49 6.64 7.16 -10.96
N HIS A 50 6.36 7.47 -12.23
CA HIS A 50 6.50 6.53 -13.34
C HIS A 50 7.95 6.07 -13.53
N GLN A 51 8.90 6.97 -13.34
CA GLN A 51 10.34 6.71 -13.47
C GLN A 51 10.96 6.06 -12.23
N THR A 52 10.26 6.09 -11.09
CA THR A 52 10.74 5.58 -9.80
C THR A 52 9.96 4.32 -9.39
N TRP A 53 9.16 4.36 -8.32
CA TRP A 53 8.61 3.17 -7.69
C TRP A 53 7.54 2.45 -8.53
N ALA A 54 6.78 3.15 -9.37
CA ALA A 54 5.68 2.54 -10.11
C ALA A 54 6.16 1.50 -11.15
N ARG A 55 7.41 1.61 -11.64
CA ARG A 55 8.01 0.63 -12.55
C ARG A 55 8.17 -0.77 -11.93
N ARG A 56 8.08 -0.86 -10.60
CA ARG A 56 8.16 -2.13 -9.84
C ARG A 56 6.78 -2.72 -9.53
N CYS A 57 5.69 -2.05 -9.90
CA CYS A 57 4.37 -2.67 -9.95
C CYS A 57 4.30 -3.65 -11.12
N ASP A 58 3.45 -4.68 -11.04
CA ASP A 58 3.24 -5.59 -12.19
C ASP A 58 2.44 -4.89 -13.30
N LYS A 59 1.60 -3.94 -12.90
CA LYS A 59 0.87 -3.02 -13.78
C LYS A 59 0.64 -1.72 -13.03
N HIS A 60 0.66 -0.59 -13.72
CA HIS A 60 0.24 0.68 -13.13
C HIS A 60 -0.52 1.58 -14.10
N ARG A 61 -1.39 2.41 -13.54
CA ARG A 61 -2.11 3.48 -14.24
C ARG A 61 -2.16 4.75 -13.37
N PHE A 62 -2.18 5.90 -14.03
CA PHE A 62 -2.42 7.19 -13.41
C PHE A 62 -3.88 7.59 -13.62
N LEU A 63 -4.64 7.66 -12.53
CA LEU A 63 -6.04 8.03 -12.52
C LEU A 63 -6.19 9.55 -12.47
N THR A 64 -6.89 10.11 -13.46
CA THR A 64 -7.24 11.54 -13.52
C THR A 64 -8.62 11.69 -14.16
N ALA A 65 -9.25 12.85 -13.96
CA ALA A 65 -10.44 13.25 -14.70
C ALA A 65 -10.21 14.52 -15.54
N THR A 66 -8.94 14.87 -15.78
CA THR A 66 -8.55 16.08 -16.50
C THR A 66 -8.79 15.92 -18.01
N ASN A 67 -9.21 17.01 -18.66
CA ASN A 67 -9.13 17.11 -20.12
C ASN A 67 -7.66 17.11 -20.58
N LEU A 68 -7.25 16.01 -21.21
CA LEU A 68 -5.86 15.76 -21.61
C LEU A 68 -5.36 16.57 -22.81
N THR A 69 -6.16 17.46 -23.41
CA THR A 69 -5.74 18.24 -24.59
C THR A 69 -4.46 19.04 -24.33
N LYS A 70 -4.29 19.57 -23.11
CA LYS A 70 -3.09 20.30 -22.67
C LYS A 70 -1.88 19.40 -22.38
N TRP A 71 -2.11 18.10 -22.22
CA TRP A 71 -1.14 17.10 -21.75
C TRP A 71 -0.92 15.99 -22.78
N ASN A 72 -1.25 16.25 -24.04
CA ASN A 72 -1.19 15.28 -25.14
C ASN A 72 0.22 14.76 -25.44
N ASN A 73 1.27 15.48 -25.03
CA ASN A 73 2.67 15.07 -25.20
C ASN A 73 3.21 14.20 -24.06
N ILE A 74 2.39 13.90 -23.04
CA ILE A 74 2.81 13.09 -21.90
C ILE A 74 2.65 11.61 -22.23
N SER A 75 3.76 10.86 -22.16
CA SER A 75 3.74 9.39 -22.25
C SER A 75 3.60 8.80 -20.86
N LEU A 76 2.36 8.74 -20.37
CA LEU A 76 2.00 8.06 -19.12
C LEU A 76 0.87 7.06 -19.39
N PRO A 77 0.83 5.94 -18.64
CA PRO A 77 -0.28 5.01 -18.72
C PRO A 77 -1.52 5.60 -18.00
N ILE A 78 -2.24 6.51 -18.66
CA ILE A 78 -3.38 7.22 -18.08
C ILE A 78 -4.65 6.34 -18.06
N LEU A 79 -5.37 6.37 -16.95
CA LEU A 79 -6.77 5.98 -16.83
C LEU A 79 -7.58 7.27 -16.64
N ASN A 80 -8.23 7.76 -17.70
CA ASN A 80 -8.95 9.03 -17.67
C ASN A 80 -10.45 8.82 -17.45
N LEU A 81 -11.03 9.61 -16.56
CA LEU A 81 -12.48 9.71 -16.35
C LEU A 81 -13.00 10.99 -17.00
N TYR A 82 -13.85 10.85 -18.02
CA TYR A 82 -14.26 12.01 -18.84
C TYR A 82 -15.46 12.77 -18.26
N ASP A 83 -16.26 12.13 -17.41
CA ASP A 83 -17.56 12.65 -16.93
C ASP A 83 -17.54 13.07 -15.46
N VAL A 84 -16.36 13.21 -14.84
CA VAL A 84 -16.20 13.57 -13.42
C VAL A 84 -15.36 14.85 -13.30
N GLY A 85 -15.68 15.71 -12.35
CA GLY A 85 -14.87 16.91 -12.09
C GLY A 85 -13.50 16.55 -11.51
N ASP A 86 -12.42 17.15 -12.00
CA ASP A 86 -11.07 16.91 -11.44
C ASP A 86 -10.77 17.84 -10.26
N ASN A 87 -11.50 17.67 -9.16
CA ASN A 87 -11.28 18.42 -7.92
C ASN A 87 -11.33 17.49 -6.69
N TYR A 88 -11.07 18.03 -5.50
CA TYR A 88 -11.01 17.27 -4.25
C TYR A 88 -12.36 16.65 -3.87
N LEU A 89 -13.48 17.38 -3.99
CA LEU A 89 -14.80 16.89 -3.58
C LEU A 89 -15.27 15.67 -4.39
N GLU A 90 -14.81 15.59 -5.64
CA GLU A 90 -15.12 14.50 -6.57
C GLU A 90 -14.18 13.29 -6.43
N LEU A 91 -13.18 13.32 -5.53
CA LEU A 91 -12.19 12.24 -5.37
C LEU A 91 -12.84 10.88 -5.11
N SER A 92 -13.88 10.87 -4.29
CA SER A 92 -14.67 9.68 -3.96
C SER A 92 -15.32 9.07 -5.20
N ILE A 93 -15.90 9.89 -6.07
CA ILE A 93 -16.52 9.44 -7.32
C ILE A 93 -15.45 8.96 -8.30
N LYS A 94 -14.34 9.71 -8.43
CA LYS A 94 -13.21 9.33 -9.28
C LYS A 94 -12.69 7.93 -8.95
N VAL A 95 -12.48 7.61 -7.68
CA VAL A 95 -11.97 6.27 -7.33
C VAL A 95 -13.01 5.19 -7.59
N PHE A 96 -14.28 5.42 -7.24
CA PHE A 96 -15.33 4.43 -7.46
C PHE A 96 -15.57 4.14 -8.95
N ASP A 97 -15.54 5.16 -9.81
CA ASP A 97 -15.65 5.00 -11.26
C ASP A 97 -14.40 4.34 -11.85
N ALA A 98 -13.21 4.69 -11.36
CA ALA A 98 -11.98 4.02 -11.76
C ALA A 98 -12.00 2.53 -11.40
N LEU A 99 -12.46 2.19 -10.20
CA LEU A 99 -12.62 0.80 -9.78
C LEU A 99 -13.54 0.06 -10.74
N ASN A 100 -14.72 0.63 -11.06
CA ASN A 100 -15.65 0.07 -12.05
C ASN A 100 -14.97 -0.21 -13.41
N LEU A 101 -14.22 0.77 -13.94
CA LEU A 101 -13.51 0.63 -15.22
C LEU A 101 -12.41 -0.42 -15.19
N ILE A 102 -11.59 -0.41 -14.13
CA ILE A 102 -10.47 -1.36 -13.96
C ILE A 102 -10.99 -2.79 -14.08
N ILE A 103 -12.11 -3.10 -13.46
CA ILE A 103 -12.69 -4.46 -13.49
C ILE A 103 -13.15 -4.82 -14.89
N GLN A 104 -13.90 -3.93 -15.54
CA GLN A 104 -14.40 -4.18 -16.90
C GLN A 104 -13.24 -4.48 -17.86
N GLN A 105 -12.09 -3.84 -17.65
CA GLN A 105 -10.89 -4.01 -18.47
C GLN A 105 -9.99 -5.18 -18.03
N THR A 106 -10.21 -5.76 -16.85
CA THR A 106 -9.30 -6.77 -16.27
C THR A 106 -9.98 -8.08 -15.92
N GLN A 107 -11.26 -8.32 -16.28
CA GLN A 107 -11.89 -9.63 -16.05
C GLN A 107 -11.39 -10.72 -17.02
N PRO A 108 -11.00 -11.91 -16.52
CA PRO A 108 -10.81 -12.28 -15.10
C PRO A 108 -9.53 -11.66 -14.52
N TYR A 109 -9.58 -11.10 -13.30
CA TYR A 109 -8.54 -10.24 -12.71
C TYR A 109 -7.10 -10.71 -13.04
N ASP A 110 -6.37 -9.89 -13.79
CA ASP A 110 -4.96 -10.13 -14.16
C ASP A 110 -3.96 -9.79 -13.03
N PHE A 111 -4.47 -9.50 -11.84
CA PHE A 111 -3.73 -9.15 -10.63
C PHE A 111 -4.32 -9.82 -9.38
N ASP A 112 -3.54 -9.86 -8.29
CA ASP A 112 -3.95 -10.45 -7.00
C ASP A 112 -4.31 -9.36 -5.97
N TRP A 113 -3.65 -8.21 -6.07
CA TRP A 113 -3.85 -7.04 -5.22
C TRP A 113 -3.92 -5.75 -6.03
N LEU A 114 -4.90 -4.92 -5.71
CA LEU A 114 -4.98 -3.54 -6.18
C LEU A 114 -4.37 -2.63 -5.12
N PHE A 115 -3.41 -1.80 -5.50
CA PHE A 115 -2.81 -0.80 -4.61
C PHE A 115 -3.17 0.60 -5.09
N ILE A 116 -3.74 1.43 -4.22
CA ILE A 116 -4.15 2.80 -4.54
C ILE A 116 -3.29 3.76 -3.72
N ALA A 117 -2.75 4.80 -4.36
CA ALA A 117 -1.92 5.82 -3.70
C ALA A 117 -2.10 7.21 -4.33
N ASP A 118 -1.71 8.25 -3.59
CA ASP A 118 -1.66 9.63 -4.07
C ASP A 118 -0.36 9.91 -4.86
N ASP A 119 -0.37 10.92 -5.73
CA ASP A 119 0.78 11.32 -6.55
C ASP A 119 1.96 11.96 -5.78
N ASP A 120 1.85 12.11 -4.45
CA ASP A 120 2.91 12.49 -3.53
C ASP A 120 3.21 11.39 -2.49
N THR A 121 2.93 10.14 -2.84
CA THR A 121 3.33 8.96 -2.06
C THR A 121 4.55 8.30 -2.69
N TYR A 122 5.58 8.00 -1.89
CA TYR A 122 6.66 7.09 -2.31
C TYR A 122 6.44 5.70 -1.72
N VAL A 123 6.70 4.66 -2.51
CA VAL A 123 6.44 3.27 -2.14
C VAL A 123 7.70 2.43 -2.30
N ILE A 124 8.09 1.72 -1.23
CA ILE A 124 9.12 0.68 -1.26
C ILE A 124 8.42 -0.63 -1.63
N MET A 125 8.34 -0.90 -2.93
CA MET A 125 7.54 -1.99 -3.51
C MET A 125 7.99 -3.39 -3.04
N GLU A 126 9.25 -3.56 -2.66
CA GLU A 126 9.77 -4.82 -2.12
C GLU A 126 9.13 -5.14 -0.76
N HIS A 127 9.02 -4.14 0.11
CA HIS A 127 8.35 -4.29 1.41
C HIS A 127 6.83 -4.49 1.24
N LEU A 128 6.21 -3.82 0.26
CA LEU A 128 4.81 -4.10 -0.08
C LEU A 128 4.65 -5.56 -0.49
N ARG A 129 5.50 -6.08 -1.38
CA ARG A 129 5.44 -7.48 -1.82
C ARG A 129 5.66 -8.48 -0.68
N GLN A 130 6.48 -8.15 0.31
CA GLN A 130 6.69 -8.98 1.50
C GLN A 130 5.44 -9.04 2.39
N LEU A 131 4.70 -7.93 2.50
CA LEU A 131 3.44 -7.87 3.26
C LEU A 131 2.32 -8.69 2.58
N LEU A 132 2.24 -8.64 1.26
CA LEU A 132 1.13 -9.22 0.51
C LEU A 132 1.29 -10.73 0.33
N TYR A 133 0.23 -11.48 0.65
CA TYR A 133 0.21 -12.94 0.55
C TYR A 133 -1.08 -13.44 -0.09
N HIS A 134 -1.05 -14.66 -0.62
CA HIS A 134 -2.23 -15.29 -1.19
C HIS A 134 -3.24 -15.65 -0.09
N THR A 135 -4.48 -15.19 -0.26
CA THR A 135 -5.58 -15.49 0.67
C THR A 135 -6.93 -15.35 -0.01
N THR A 136 -7.86 -16.24 0.31
CA THR A 136 -9.27 -16.16 -0.11
C THR A 136 -10.11 -15.29 0.82
N LYS A 137 -9.57 -14.89 1.98
CA LYS A 137 -10.25 -13.99 2.91
C LYS A 137 -10.21 -12.57 2.35
N PRO A 138 -11.34 -11.84 2.30
CA PRO A 138 -11.34 -10.45 1.86
C PRO A 138 -10.56 -9.57 2.85
N LEU A 139 -9.56 -8.87 2.35
CA LEU A 139 -8.61 -8.14 3.19
C LEU A 139 -8.13 -6.87 2.49
N ALA A 140 -7.96 -5.81 3.27
CA ALA A 140 -7.28 -4.61 2.86
C ALA A 140 -6.18 -4.22 3.87
N PHE A 141 -5.06 -3.73 3.37
CA PHE A 141 -3.92 -3.24 4.15
C PHE A 141 -3.72 -1.73 3.94
N GLY A 142 -3.25 -1.03 4.96
CA GLY A 142 -2.85 0.37 4.87
C GLY A 142 -2.56 0.96 6.25
N HIS A 143 -2.48 2.28 6.34
CA HIS A 143 -2.40 2.94 7.64
C HIS A 143 -3.80 3.03 8.27
N LEU A 144 -4.05 2.26 9.33
CA LEU A 144 -5.36 2.27 10.00
C LEU A 144 -5.47 3.44 10.98
N PHE A 145 -6.28 4.43 10.64
CA PHE A 145 -6.76 5.44 11.57
C PHE A 145 -7.97 4.93 12.35
N SER A 146 -8.02 5.29 13.64
CA SER A 146 -9.13 4.98 14.52
C SER A 146 -9.43 6.18 15.43
N PRO A 147 -10.09 7.22 14.89
CA PRO A 147 -10.45 8.41 15.65
C PRO A 147 -11.49 8.06 16.73
N LYS A 148 -11.00 7.79 17.94
CA LYS A 148 -11.76 7.21 19.05
C LYS A 148 -13.05 8.00 19.30
N ASN A 149 -14.20 7.33 19.20
CA ASN A 149 -15.53 7.89 19.44
C ASN A 149 -15.97 9.05 18.53
N VAL A 150 -15.21 9.36 17.47
CA VAL A 150 -15.52 10.45 16.52
C VAL A 150 -16.03 9.88 15.20
N ALA A 151 -15.38 8.84 14.67
CA ALA A 151 -15.77 8.21 13.42
C ALA A 151 -15.31 6.74 13.35
N PRO A 152 -15.89 5.93 12.46
CA PRO A 152 -15.37 4.60 12.15
C PRO A 152 -13.91 4.63 11.70
N SER A 153 -13.18 3.56 12.00
CA SER A 153 -11.80 3.39 11.54
C SER A 153 -11.73 3.33 10.01
N HIS A 154 -10.68 3.89 9.42
CA HIS A 154 -10.46 3.91 7.98
C HIS A 154 -8.97 3.78 7.66
N LEU A 155 -8.66 3.30 6.46
CA LEU A 155 -7.30 3.33 5.93
C LEU A 155 -7.01 4.75 5.41
N SER A 156 -5.80 5.26 5.60
CA SER A 156 -5.40 6.57 5.06
C SER A 156 -5.29 6.53 3.53
N GLY A 157 -5.93 7.49 2.86
CA GLY A 157 -5.79 7.67 1.41
C GLY A 157 -4.40 8.09 0.98
N GLY A 158 -3.79 9.03 1.72
CA GLY A 158 -2.45 9.56 1.43
C GLY A 158 -1.34 8.54 1.63
N ALA A 159 -1.38 7.74 2.70
CA ALA A 159 -0.41 6.66 2.86
C ALA A 159 -0.56 5.55 1.79
N GLY A 160 -1.70 5.53 1.09
CA GLY A 160 -2.11 4.47 0.20
C GLY A 160 -2.60 3.21 0.93
N TYR A 161 -3.29 2.36 0.19
CA TYR A 161 -3.85 1.11 0.70
C TYR A 161 -3.95 0.03 -0.38
N ALA A 162 -3.84 -1.23 0.04
CA ALA A 162 -3.92 -2.41 -0.83
C ALA A 162 -5.20 -3.20 -0.55
N ILE A 163 -5.93 -3.60 -1.59
CA ILE A 163 -7.17 -4.40 -1.51
C ILE A 163 -6.98 -5.67 -2.34
N ASN A 164 -7.24 -6.84 -1.76
CA ASN A 164 -7.15 -8.09 -2.51
C ASN A 164 -8.37 -8.33 -3.41
N THR A 165 -8.21 -9.20 -4.39
CA THR A 165 -9.29 -9.57 -5.33
C THR A 165 -10.54 -10.13 -4.63
N ALA A 166 -10.38 -10.87 -3.52
CA ALA A 166 -11.52 -11.37 -2.74
C ALA A 166 -12.37 -10.24 -2.13
N ALA A 167 -11.75 -9.16 -1.65
CA ALA A 167 -12.45 -7.98 -1.18
C ALA A 167 -13.10 -7.21 -2.33
N LEU A 168 -12.39 -7.02 -3.44
CA LEU A 168 -12.92 -6.39 -4.65
C LEU A 168 -14.16 -7.13 -5.16
N GLN A 169 -14.12 -8.46 -5.29
CA GLN A 169 -15.27 -9.27 -5.72
C GLN A 169 -16.53 -9.04 -4.89
N ARG A 170 -16.39 -8.70 -3.60
CA ARG A 170 -17.52 -8.31 -2.73
C ARG A 170 -17.91 -6.85 -2.94
N MET A 171 -16.93 -5.96 -2.99
CA MET A 171 -17.15 -4.52 -3.05
C MET A 171 -17.87 -4.07 -4.30
N LEU A 172 -17.45 -4.61 -5.44
CA LEU A 172 -17.74 -4.03 -6.74
C LEU A 172 -19.20 -4.16 -7.18
N PRO A 173 -19.87 -5.32 -7.02
CA PRO A 173 -21.31 -5.42 -7.30
C PRO A 173 -22.17 -4.53 -6.39
N ASN A 174 -21.61 -4.04 -5.29
CA ASN A 174 -22.33 -3.26 -4.28
C ASN A 174 -22.02 -1.76 -4.32
N LEU A 175 -21.10 -1.30 -5.20
CA LEU A 175 -20.65 0.11 -5.25
C LEU A 175 -21.81 1.09 -5.40
N GLN A 176 -22.72 0.81 -6.35
CA GLN A 176 -23.85 1.67 -6.68
C GLN A 176 -25.11 1.39 -5.85
N THR A 177 -25.08 0.39 -4.96
CA THR A 177 -26.22 -0.03 -4.15
C THR A 177 -25.90 0.12 -2.66
N SER A 178 -25.51 -0.95 -1.99
CA SER A 178 -25.30 -0.96 -0.55
C SER A 178 -24.12 -0.09 -0.11
N CYS A 179 -23.15 0.18 -0.99
CA CYS A 179 -22.08 1.10 -0.66
C CYS A 179 -22.46 2.57 -0.80
N ALA A 180 -23.36 2.94 -1.72
CA ALA A 180 -23.74 4.35 -1.96
C ALA A 180 -24.19 5.10 -0.70
N GLN A 181 -24.80 4.41 0.27
CA GLN A 181 -25.20 5.00 1.56
C GLN A 181 -24.03 5.52 2.42
N TRP A 182 -22.81 5.06 2.15
CA TRP A 182 -21.59 5.43 2.88
C TRP A 182 -20.80 6.54 2.20
N TYR A 183 -21.31 7.06 1.08
CA TYR A 183 -20.66 8.12 0.30
C TYR A 183 -20.34 9.33 1.16
N VAL A 184 -19.10 9.80 1.04
CA VAL A 184 -18.68 11.06 1.63
C VAL A 184 -17.88 11.87 0.61
N PRO A 185 -18.31 13.08 0.23
CA PRO A 185 -17.59 13.93 -0.72
C PRO A 185 -16.15 14.20 -0.26
N GLY A 186 -15.20 14.03 -1.17
CA GLY A 186 -13.76 14.25 -0.99
C GLY A 186 -13.03 13.38 0.03
N MET A 187 -13.73 12.62 0.87
CA MET A 187 -13.14 11.67 1.82
C MET A 187 -13.23 10.25 1.27
N GLU A 188 -12.53 10.04 0.17
CA GLU A 188 -12.54 8.80 -0.60
C GLU A 188 -12.09 7.60 0.24
N ASP A 189 -11.07 7.77 1.05
CA ASP A 189 -10.48 6.75 1.90
C ASP A 189 -11.44 6.29 3.01
N VAL A 190 -12.15 7.25 3.62
CA VAL A 190 -13.27 6.99 4.54
C VAL A 190 -14.40 6.26 3.82
N TYR A 191 -14.75 6.68 2.61
CA TYR A 191 -15.83 6.06 1.85
C TYR A 191 -15.51 4.60 1.48
N VAL A 192 -14.34 4.35 0.89
CA VAL A 192 -13.84 3.00 0.56
C VAL A 192 -13.81 2.13 1.82
N SER A 193 -13.23 2.64 2.92
CA SER A 193 -13.11 1.88 4.17
C SER A 193 -14.47 1.49 4.75
N ARG A 194 -15.45 2.39 4.75
CA ARG A 194 -16.81 2.11 5.23
C ARG A 194 -17.51 1.05 4.38
N CYS A 195 -17.39 1.15 3.05
CA CYS A 195 -17.94 0.16 2.12
C CYS A 195 -17.31 -1.22 2.36
N LEU A 196 -15.97 -1.29 2.49
CA LEU A 196 -15.25 -2.53 2.82
C LEU A 196 -15.73 -3.15 4.15
N GLN A 197 -15.81 -2.35 5.22
CA GLN A 197 -16.27 -2.82 6.53
C GLN A 197 -17.72 -3.33 6.48
N TYR A 198 -18.61 -2.59 5.81
CA TYR A 198 -20.01 -2.98 5.63
C TYR A 198 -20.15 -4.35 4.96
N LEU A 199 -19.24 -4.67 4.03
CA LEU A 199 -19.19 -5.94 3.31
C LEU A 199 -18.36 -7.02 4.01
N ASN A 200 -18.07 -6.82 5.30
CA ASN A 200 -17.27 -7.73 6.13
C ASN A 200 -15.87 -8.00 5.56
N VAL A 201 -15.26 -7.00 4.94
CA VAL A 201 -13.84 -7.01 4.58
C VAL A 201 -13.02 -6.57 5.80
N SER A 202 -11.95 -7.30 6.09
CA SER A 202 -11.05 -6.93 7.19
C SER A 202 -10.14 -5.78 6.77
N LEU A 203 -10.06 -4.72 7.59
CA LEU A 203 -9.04 -3.68 7.47
C LEU A 203 -7.88 -4.00 8.40
N ASN A 204 -6.66 -4.04 7.87
CA ASN A 204 -5.46 -4.35 8.63
C ASN A 204 -4.46 -3.19 8.54
N GLY A 205 -4.00 -2.70 9.70
CA GLY A 205 -3.10 -1.56 9.82
C GLY A 205 -1.64 -1.82 9.43
N ALA A 206 -1.29 -3.04 8.99
CA ALA A 206 0.05 -3.46 8.57
C ALA A 206 1.15 -3.04 9.54
N ILE A 207 1.30 -3.83 10.61
CA ILE A 207 2.20 -3.54 11.72
C ILE A 207 3.40 -4.49 11.66
N HIS A 208 4.60 -3.93 11.72
CA HIS A 208 5.87 -4.65 11.83
C HIS A 208 6.68 -4.07 12.99
N ASP A 209 7.13 -4.91 13.92
CA ASP A 209 7.89 -4.51 15.11
C ASP A 209 7.30 -3.31 15.86
N TYR A 210 5.98 -3.35 16.12
CA TYR A 210 5.22 -2.28 16.81
C TYR A 210 5.13 -0.94 16.07
N HIS A 211 5.54 -0.89 14.79
CA HIS A 211 5.44 0.28 13.94
C HIS A 211 4.47 0.04 12.79
N HIS A 212 3.86 1.11 12.30
CA HIS A 212 3.15 1.07 11.02
C HIS A 212 4.12 0.73 9.89
N GLN A 213 3.61 0.21 8.78
CA GLN A 213 4.39 0.14 7.55
C GLN A 213 3.94 1.20 6.54
N PHE A 214 2.74 1.76 6.69
CA PHE A 214 2.21 2.83 5.85
C PHE A 214 2.21 4.14 6.65
N TYR A 215 2.85 5.19 6.11
CA TYR A 215 3.00 6.47 6.80
C TYR A 215 2.28 7.60 6.04
N PRO A 216 1.25 8.22 6.62
CA PRO A 216 0.50 9.34 6.01
C PRO A 216 1.19 10.70 6.23
N LEU A 217 2.51 10.67 6.46
CA LEU A 217 3.36 11.83 6.71
C LEU A 217 4.73 11.60 6.06
N GLU A 218 5.45 12.68 5.79
CA GLU A 218 6.83 12.64 5.30
C GLU A 218 7.74 11.97 6.34
N PHE A 219 8.77 11.23 5.89
CA PHE A 219 9.77 10.63 6.76
C PHE A 219 10.38 11.62 7.75
N LEU A 220 10.75 12.84 7.32
CA LEU A 220 11.36 13.82 8.22
C LEU A 220 10.40 14.31 9.31
N THR A 221 9.11 14.44 9.00
CA THR A 221 8.07 14.78 9.98
C THR A 221 7.97 13.69 11.06
N MET A 222 7.99 12.42 10.64
CA MET A 222 8.01 11.28 11.56
C MET A 222 9.30 11.24 12.38
N TYR A 223 10.46 11.36 11.73
CA TYR A 223 11.78 11.32 12.35
C TYR A 223 11.98 12.42 13.39
N LYS A 224 11.57 13.65 13.07
CA LYS A 224 11.69 14.80 13.99
C LYS A 224 10.64 14.80 15.08
N MET A 225 9.57 14.00 14.93
CA MET A 225 8.35 14.06 15.76
C MET A 225 7.62 15.39 15.65
N ASP A 226 7.71 16.05 14.49
CA ASP A 226 6.97 17.28 14.17
C ASP A 226 5.52 16.95 13.74
N ILE A 227 4.87 16.03 14.46
CA ILE A 227 3.62 15.39 14.07
C ILE A 227 2.43 16.32 14.34
N PRO A 228 1.54 16.54 13.36
CA PRO A 228 0.37 17.39 13.56
C PRO A 228 -0.64 16.73 14.52
N LYS A 229 -1.40 17.56 15.24
CA LYS A 229 -2.39 17.11 16.23
C LYS A 229 -3.39 16.11 15.65
N TRP A 230 -3.91 16.36 14.45
CA TRP A 230 -4.89 15.48 13.80
C TRP A 230 -4.36 14.05 13.64
N PHE A 231 -3.07 13.90 13.32
CA PHE A 231 -2.47 12.58 13.16
C PHE A 231 -2.45 11.87 14.51
N SER A 232 -1.98 12.55 15.57
CA SER A 232 -1.92 11.99 16.92
C SER A 232 -3.30 11.57 17.44
N ASP A 233 -4.34 12.33 17.12
CA ASP A 233 -5.71 12.04 17.56
C ASP A 233 -6.28 10.79 16.87
N TYR A 234 -5.80 10.47 15.66
CA TYR A 234 -6.37 9.43 14.79
C TYR A 234 -5.50 8.17 14.77
N ASN A 235 -4.22 8.29 15.09
CA ASN A 235 -3.24 7.21 15.01
C ASN A 235 -3.58 6.07 15.99
N THR A 236 -3.29 4.84 15.58
CA THR A 236 -3.58 3.64 16.38
C THR A 236 -2.39 3.18 17.23
N LEU A 237 -1.17 3.59 16.89
CA LEU A 237 0.05 3.27 17.63
C LEU A 237 0.70 4.52 18.22
N LYS A 238 1.64 4.29 19.15
CA LYS A 238 2.51 5.35 19.66
C LYS A 238 3.59 5.66 18.62
N SER A 239 3.86 6.93 18.39
CA SER A 239 4.99 7.38 17.56
C SER A 239 6.24 7.60 18.40
N TYR A 240 7.40 7.41 17.78
CA TYR A 240 8.72 7.59 18.40
C TYR A 240 9.58 8.54 17.55
N GLN A 241 10.62 9.11 18.17
CA GLN A 241 11.53 10.05 17.51
C GLN A 241 12.76 9.35 16.94
N GLY A 242 13.40 9.99 15.96
CA GLY A 242 14.65 9.52 15.38
C GLY A 242 14.43 8.29 14.51
N PHE A 243 15.43 7.41 14.45
CA PHE A 243 15.35 6.19 13.66
C PHE A 243 14.32 5.19 14.18
N ASP A 244 13.87 5.34 15.43
CA ASP A 244 12.79 4.53 15.99
C ASP A 244 11.41 5.01 15.53
N CYS A 245 11.27 6.11 14.78
CA CYS A 245 9.96 6.56 14.30
C CYS A 245 9.24 5.53 13.44
N CYS A 246 10.04 4.69 12.77
CA CYS A 246 9.66 4.10 11.52
C CYS A 246 10.12 2.65 11.42
N SER A 247 9.26 1.79 10.86
CA SER A 247 9.55 0.38 10.67
C SER A 247 10.75 0.19 9.75
N SER A 248 11.61 -0.80 10.05
CA SER A 248 12.64 -1.25 9.11
C SER A 248 12.04 -1.82 7.82
N GLN A 249 10.78 -2.25 7.85
CA GLN A 249 9.97 -2.66 6.70
C GLN A 249 8.91 -1.60 6.32
N SER A 250 9.25 -0.32 6.44
CA SER A 250 8.39 0.78 5.96
C SER A 250 8.05 0.60 4.48
N ILE A 251 6.77 0.70 4.13
CA ILE A 251 6.24 0.51 2.78
C ILE A 251 5.98 1.86 2.11
N THR A 252 5.32 2.81 2.78
CA THR A 252 5.00 4.12 2.18
C THR A 252 5.34 5.28 3.07
N PHE A 253 5.69 6.41 2.44
CA PHE A 253 5.68 7.73 3.06
C PHE A 253 4.90 8.69 2.15
N HIS A 254 4.07 9.53 2.75
CA HIS A 254 3.22 10.51 2.06
C HIS A 254 3.82 11.92 2.13
N TYR A 255 3.28 12.85 1.35
CA TYR A 255 3.81 14.21 1.15
C TYR A 255 5.26 14.26 0.63
N MET A 256 5.65 13.26 -0.14
CA MET A 256 6.99 13.16 -0.70
C MET A 256 7.14 14.08 -1.91
N THR A 257 8.16 14.95 -1.88
CA THR A 257 8.50 15.78 -3.03
C THR A 257 9.19 14.95 -4.11
N ARG A 258 9.23 15.46 -5.34
CA ARG A 258 9.92 14.78 -6.45
C ARG A 258 11.41 14.58 -6.15
N GLU A 259 12.01 15.57 -5.52
CA GLU A 259 13.41 15.57 -5.11
C GLU A 259 13.67 14.44 -4.11
N TRP A 260 12.77 14.26 -3.13
CA TRP A 260 12.85 13.13 -2.20
C TRP A 260 12.63 11.78 -2.86
N MET A 261 11.62 11.66 -3.75
CA MET A 261 11.38 10.42 -4.49
C MET A 261 12.62 10.00 -5.29
N ASN A 262 13.24 10.95 -6.00
CA ASN A 262 14.46 10.72 -6.77
C ASN A 262 15.66 10.40 -5.88
N PHE A 263 15.79 11.07 -4.73
CA PHE A 263 16.85 10.79 -3.78
C PHE A 263 16.75 9.37 -3.23
N ILE A 264 15.56 8.93 -2.81
CA ILE A 264 15.34 7.57 -2.31
C ILE A 264 15.61 6.55 -3.42
N GLU A 265 15.14 6.83 -4.64
CA GLU A 265 15.38 5.97 -5.80
C GLU A 265 16.88 5.79 -6.06
N TRP A 266 17.64 6.89 -6.04
CA TRP A 266 19.08 6.88 -6.22
C TRP A 266 19.79 6.13 -5.10
N ALA A 267 19.48 6.47 -3.84
CA ALA A 267 20.11 5.90 -2.66
C ALA A 267 19.86 4.40 -2.51
N ARG A 268 18.69 3.91 -2.91
CA ARG A 268 18.30 2.49 -2.75
C ARG A 268 18.58 1.60 -3.94
N TYR A 269 18.63 2.15 -5.16
CA TYR A 269 18.59 1.30 -6.36
C TYR A 269 19.58 1.68 -7.45
N LEU A 270 20.13 2.89 -7.47
CA LEU A 270 21.10 3.30 -8.48
C LEU A 270 22.55 3.06 -8.06
N HIS A 271 22.79 2.62 -6.81
CA HIS A 271 24.11 2.23 -6.32
C HIS A 271 24.38 0.74 -6.38
N ASP A 272 23.35 -0.09 -6.51
CA ASP A 272 23.49 -1.56 -6.53
C ASP A 272 23.73 -2.12 -7.96
N SER A 273 24.11 -1.25 -8.91
CA SER A 273 24.44 -1.61 -10.29
C SER A 273 25.94 -1.66 -10.57
N GLU A 274 26.75 -2.13 -9.60
CA GLU A 274 28.15 -2.54 -9.78
C GLU A 274 28.34 -4.02 -9.44
#